data_AF-A0A7S1BSE0-F1
#
_entry.id   AF-A0A7S1BSE0-F1
#
_cell.length_a   1.000
_cell.length_b   1.000
_cell.length_c   1.000
_cell.angle_alpha   90.00
_cell.angle_beta   90.00
_cell.angle_gamma   90.00
#
_symmetry.space_group_name_H-M   'P 1'
#
loop_
_entity.id
_entity.type
_entity.pdbx_description
1 polymer ?
#
loop_
_entity_poly.entity_id
_entity_poly.type
_entity_poly.pdbx_seq_one_letter_code
_entity_poly.pdbx_strand_id
1 'polypeptide(L)'
;MLPASFSVMASMSVTTSIFLFLAETSAFVPHRAFSPLPLYPTHPSACRSTTVADASDTSQATEVAPKEYTKLFGRLAEKYIMLDASAGLCCYSACSDCEFREPGGGYRMSEMSAARPKWIPCYEKREQPANNKEHTTKWSADIFGEGPAVTEEEFVEKVSAMAFAPPLGGSFCSAKDGKEIEPEIIRCFFRLLVREGSEKLTRHRMSTRMKELAGDEEGLNWKNFEGALQ
;
A
#
# COMPACT_ATOMS: atom_id res chain seq x y z
N MET A 1 37.47 47.48 16.76
CA MET A 1 36.25 48.29 16.68
C MET A 1 35.23 47.54 15.83
N LEU A 2 34.28 46.85 16.48
CA LEU A 2 33.13 46.20 15.84
C LEU A 2 31.92 46.41 16.76
N PRO A 3 30.88 47.15 16.33
CA PRO A 3 29.54 47.11 16.93
C PRO A 3 28.61 46.29 16.01
N ALA A 4 27.42 45.85 16.39
CA ALA A 4 26.75 45.67 17.65
C ALA A 4 25.60 44.72 17.32
N SER A 5 25.32 43.79 18.22
CA SER A 5 24.12 42.95 18.20
C SER A 5 22.89 43.82 18.40
N PHE A 6 21.90 43.72 17.51
CA PHE A 6 20.56 44.26 17.72
C PHE A 6 19.57 43.09 17.76
N SER A 7 19.08 42.81 18.97
CA SER A 7 17.96 41.91 19.24
C SER A 7 16.71 42.78 19.40
N VAL A 8 15.74 42.62 18.51
CA VAL A 8 14.45 43.30 18.58
C VAL A 8 13.41 42.27 19.03
N MET A 9 12.97 42.40 20.28
CA MET A 9 11.79 41.70 20.80
C MET A 9 10.53 42.41 20.29
N ALA A 10 9.79 41.76 19.40
CA ALA A 10 8.44 42.19 19.03
C ALA A 10 7.43 41.60 20.02
N SER A 11 6.86 42.46 20.85
CA SER A 11 5.72 42.18 21.71
C SER A 11 4.46 42.15 20.85
N MET A 12 3.78 41.00 20.76
CA MET A 12 2.47 40.90 20.11
C MET A 12 1.38 40.88 21.19
N SER A 13 0.58 41.94 21.19
CA SER A 13 -0.57 42.13 22.06
C SER A 13 -1.73 41.25 21.58
N VAL A 14 -2.30 40.49 22.52
CA VAL A 14 -3.40 39.53 22.31
C VAL A 14 -4.73 40.28 22.27
N THR A 15 -5.44 40.20 21.15
CA THR A 15 -6.82 40.70 21.02
C THR A 15 -7.83 39.63 21.42
N THR A 16 -8.39 39.78 22.61
CA THR A 16 -9.46 38.93 23.14
C THR A 16 -10.78 39.22 22.44
N SER A 17 -11.23 38.32 21.56
CA SER A 17 -12.58 38.36 20.99
C SER A 17 -13.53 37.52 21.85
N ILE A 18 -14.49 38.18 22.48
CA ILE A 18 -15.57 37.59 23.28
C ILE A 18 -16.64 37.07 22.31
N PHE A 19 -16.78 35.75 22.19
CA PHE A 19 -17.91 35.12 21.52
C PHE A 19 -19.02 34.78 22.53
N LEU A 20 -20.17 35.43 22.37
CA LEU A 20 -21.41 35.12 23.06
C LEU A 20 -22.01 33.84 22.45
N PHE A 21 -21.96 32.74 23.19
CA PHE A 21 -22.72 31.53 22.89
C PHE A 21 -24.18 31.71 23.35
N LEU A 22 -25.09 31.82 22.38
CA LEU A 22 -26.52 31.60 22.60
C LEU A 22 -26.75 30.08 22.72
N ALA A 23 -27.24 29.67 23.88
CA ALA A 23 -27.75 28.34 24.12
C ALA A 23 -29.09 28.17 23.40
N GLU A 24 -29.16 27.20 22.49
CA GLU A 24 -30.42 26.74 21.92
C GLU A 24 -30.72 25.31 22.37
N THR A 25 -31.96 25.17 22.81
CA THR A 25 -32.53 24.06 23.55
C THR A 25 -32.81 22.85 22.68
N SER A 26 -32.50 21.69 23.25
CA SER A 26 -32.96 20.34 22.93
C SER A 26 -34.24 20.19 22.11
N ALA A 27 -34.13 19.45 21.00
CA ALA A 27 -35.24 18.68 20.42
C ALA A 27 -34.87 17.20 20.38
N PHE A 28 -35.51 16.45 21.28
CA PHE A 28 -35.53 15.00 21.37
C PHE A 28 -36.27 14.44 20.15
N VAL A 29 -35.58 13.71 19.27
CA VAL A 29 -36.20 13.04 18.11
C VAL A 29 -36.34 11.53 18.40
N PRO A 30 -37.55 10.96 18.30
CA PRO A 30 -37.81 9.57 18.64
C PRO A 30 -37.27 8.58 17.59
N HIS A 31 -36.90 7.40 18.09
CA HIS A 31 -36.57 6.19 17.34
C HIS A 31 -37.50 5.95 16.14
N ARG A 32 -36.93 5.91 14.93
CA ARG A 32 -37.55 5.29 13.76
C ARG A 32 -36.78 4.02 13.36
N ALA A 33 -37.51 2.92 13.51
CA ALA A 33 -37.58 1.76 12.63
C ALA A 33 -36.29 1.28 11.95
N PHE A 34 -35.86 0.09 12.38
CA PHE A 34 -35.14 -0.88 11.55
C PHE A 34 -35.87 -1.04 10.20
N SER A 35 -35.21 -0.63 9.12
CA SER A 35 -35.57 -1.03 7.76
C SER A 35 -34.78 -2.30 7.38
N PRO A 36 -35.43 -3.39 6.98
CA PRO A 36 -34.74 -4.55 6.42
C PRO A 36 -34.13 -4.19 5.04
N LEU A 37 -32.92 -4.70 4.81
CA LEU A 37 -32.15 -4.53 3.58
C LEU A 37 -32.95 -4.98 2.35
N PRO A 38 -32.87 -4.26 1.21
CA PRO A 38 -33.36 -4.77 -0.06
C PRO A 38 -32.49 -5.96 -0.51
N LEU A 39 -33.15 -7.07 -0.81
CA LEU A 39 -32.60 -8.22 -1.51
C LEU A 39 -32.05 -7.76 -2.87
N TYR A 40 -30.75 -7.96 -3.09
CA TYR A 40 -30.15 -7.77 -4.40
C TYR A 40 -30.74 -8.76 -5.40
N PRO A 41 -31.15 -8.31 -6.60
CA PRO A 41 -31.55 -9.20 -7.68
C PRO A 41 -30.34 -9.95 -8.22
N THR A 42 -30.45 -11.28 -8.26
CA THR A 42 -29.59 -12.19 -9.01
C THR A 42 -29.60 -11.81 -10.48
N HIS A 43 -28.47 -11.35 -11.01
CA HIS A 43 -28.28 -11.25 -12.44
C HIS A 43 -28.13 -12.65 -13.06
N PRO A 44 -28.92 -13.01 -14.08
CA PRO A 44 -28.73 -14.25 -14.81
C PRO A 44 -27.44 -14.21 -15.63
N SER A 45 -26.61 -15.24 -15.44
CA SER A 45 -25.59 -15.66 -16.37
C SER A 45 -26.18 -15.85 -17.77
N ALA A 46 -25.66 -15.10 -18.74
CA ALA A 46 -25.82 -15.40 -20.15
C ALA A 46 -24.68 -14.77 -20.96
N CYS A 47 -23.66 -15.59 -21.27
CA CYS A 47 -22.92 -15.54 -22.52
C CYS A 47 -22.53 -16.98 -22.88
N ARG A 48 -23.55 -17.78 -23.20
CA ARG A 48 -23.40 -19.07 -23.88
C ARG A 48 -23.26 -18.75 -25.37
N SER A 49 -22.04 -18.81 -25.89
CA SER A 49 -21.81 -18.84 -27.33
C SER A 49 -21.49 -20.26 -27.76
N THR A 50 -22.32 -20.77 -28.65
CA THR A 50 -22.23 -22.09 -29.25
C THR A 50 -21.04 -22.13 -30.20
N THR A 51 -20.34 -23.26 -30.15
CA THR A 51 -19.21 -23.67 -30.98
C THR A 51 -19.36 -23.35 -32.47
N VAL A 52 -18.34 -22.70 -33.03
CA VAL A 52 -17.86 -22.99 -34.38
C VAL A 52 -16.34 -23.08 -34.30
N ALA A 53 -15.83 -24.25 -34.65
CA ALA A 53 -14.42 -24.56 -34.70
C ALA A 53 -13.75 -23.76 -35.83
N ASP A 54 -12.66 -23.08 -35.51
CA ASP A 54 -11.57 -22.86 -36.46
C ASP A 54 -10.24 -22.81 -35.70
N ALA A 55 -9.20 -23.31 -36.36
CA ALA A 55 -7.97 -23.75 -35.75
C ALA A 55 -6.94 -22.64 -35.49
N SER A 56 -6.09 -22.90 -34.50
CA SER A 56 -4.76 -22.31 -34.29
C SER A 56 -4.67 -20.86 -33.78
N ASP A 57 -4.71 -20.70 -32.46
CA ASP A 57 -3.60 -20.08 -31.73
C ASP A 57 -3.61 -20.52 -30.26
N THR A 58 -2.48 -21.02 -29.77
CA THR A 58 -2.36 -21.58 -28.42
C THR A 58 -2.03 -20.46 -27.44
N SER A 59 -3.02 -19.61 -27.15
CA SER A 59 -2.98 -18.74 -25.98
C SER A 59 -3.50 -19.55 -24.78
N GLN A 60 -2.61 -20.34 -24.18
CA GLN A 60 -2.86 -20.90 -22.85
C GLN A 60 -2.91 -19.73 -21.87
N ALA A 61 -4.11 -19.25 -21.58
CA ALA A 61 -4.39 -18.59 -20.32
C ALA A 61 -4.23 -19.67 -19.24
N THR A 62 -2.99 -19.89 -18.81
CA THR A 62 -2.69 -20.79 -17.70
C THR A 62 -3.43 -20.23 -16.50
N GLU A 63 -4.45 -20.95 -16.03
CA GLU A 63 -5.14 -20.64 -14.80
C GLU A 63 -4.14 -20.82 -13.66
N VAL A 64 -3.40 -19.74 -13.35
CA VAL A 64 -2.33 -19.84 -12.37
C VAL A 64 -2.96 -20.01 -10.99
N ALA A 65 -2.47 -21.01 -10.26
CA ALA A 65 -2.97 -21.32 -8.94
C ALA A 65 -2.85 -20.08 -8.03
N PRO A 66 -3.92 -19.68 -7.30
CA PRO A 66 -3.90 -18.53 -6.40
C PRO A 66 -2.79 -18.55 -5.32
N LYS A 67 -2.23 -19.74 -5.08
CA LYS A 67 -1.07 -19.94 -4.19
C LYS A 67 0.20 -19.29 -4.75
N GLU A 68 0.43 -19.29 -6.05
CA GLU A 68 1.65 -18.73 -6.65
C GLU A 68 1.70 -17.20 -6.49
N TYR A 69 0.57 -16.51 -6.63
CA TYR A 69 0.46 -15.08 -6.29
C TYR A 69 0.78 -14.82 -4.82
N THR A 70 0.33 -15.71 -3.92
CA THR A 70 0.61 -15.58 -2.49
C THR A 70 2.10 -15.74 -2.20
N LYS A 71 2.78 -16.64 -2.91
CA LYS A 71 4.24 -16.81 -2.81
C LYS A 71 5.00 -15.59 -3.29
N LEU A 72 4.59 -14.99 -4.41
CA LEU A 72 5.19 -13.75 -4.92
C LEU A 72 5.03 -12.62 -3.90
N PHE A 73 3.79 -12.42 -3.43
CA PHE A 73 3.49 -11.39 -2.45
C PHE A 73 4.26 -11.59 -1.14
N GLY A 74 4.33 -12.81 -0.62
CA GLY A 74 5.05 -13.10 0.63
C GLY A 74 6.58 -12.93 0.54
N ARG A 75 7.15 -12.83 -0.66
CA ARG A 75 8.58 -12.51 -0.85
C ARG A 75 8.85 -11.01 -0.81
N LEU A 76 7.92 -10.22 -1.36
CA LEU A 76 8.03 -8.77 -1.50
C LEU A 76 7.44 -8.02 -0.30
N ALA A 77 6.44 -8.59 0.38
CA ALA A 77 5.73 -7.93 1.44
C ALA A 77 6.55 -7.84 2.73
N GLU A 78 6.28 -6.78 3.47
CA GLU A 78 6.94 -6.42 4.72
C GLU A 78 5.91 -6.26 5.84
N LYS A 79 6.40 -6.42 7.08
CA LYS A 79 5.59 -6.27 8.29
C LYS A 79 5.40 -4.81 8.69
N TYR A 80 6.26 -3.92 8.20
CA TYR A 80 6.35 -2.54 8.62
C TYR A 80 6.42 -1.64 7.38
N ILE A 81 5.69 -0.53 7.41
CA ILE A 81 5.74 0.52 6.40
C ILE A 81 5.67 1.90 7.05
N MET A 82 6.21 2.91 6.36
CA MET A 82 6.17 4.32 6.74
C MET A 82 5.24 5.06 5.79
N LEU A 83 4.15 5.62 6.34
CA LEU A 83 3.10 6.26 5.56
C LEU A 83 3.39 7.72 5.25
N ASP A 84 3.77 8.50 6.26
CA ASP A 84 4.06 9.92 6.07
C ASP A 84 4.94 10.45 7.19
N ALA A 85 5.93 11.26 6.84
CA ALA A 85 6.77 11.96 7.79
C ALA A 85 6.03 13.11 8.50
N SER A 86 4.97 13.66 7.88
CA SER A 86 4.15 14.74 8.45
C SER A 86 3.10 14.26 9.46
N ALA A 87 2.87 12.94 9.52
CA ALA A 87 1.98 12.32 10.48
C ALA A 87 2.67 12.08 11.83
N GLY A 88 1.86 11.97 12.89
CA GLY A 88 2.34 11.89 14.27
C GLY A 88 2.28 10.50 14.88
N LEU A 89 3.01 10.33 15.98
CA LEU A 89 3.04 9.12 16.80
C LEU A 89 1.85 9.03 17.78
N CYS A 90 1.25 10.17 18.14
CA CYS A 90 0.36 10.32 19.31
C CYS A 90 -1.13 10.07 19.01
N CYS A 91 -1.46 8.91 18.44
CA CYS A 91 -2.81 8.63 17.95
C CYS A 91 -3.52 7.46 18.64
N TYR A 92 -2.82 6.68 19.47
CA TYR A 92 -3.42 5.53 20.15
C TYR A 92 -4.24 5.89 21.40
N SER A 93 -4.06 7.09 21.96
CA SER A 93 -4.64 7.49 23.25
C SER A 93 -5.90 8.36 23.14
N ALA A 94 -6.44 8.57 21.93
CA ALA A 94 -7.67 9.33 21.69
C ALA A 94 -7.77 10.71 22.36
N CYS A 95 -6.66 11.47 22.38
CA CYS A 95 -6.66 12.85 22.87
C CYS A 95 -7.63 13.72 22.05
N SER A 96 -8.44 14.54 22.73
CA SER A 96 -9.44 15.43 22.10
C SER A 96 -8.82 16.40 21.09
N ASP A 97 -7.62 16.90 21.40
CA ASP A 97 -6.96 17.99 20.69
C ASP A 97 -5.69 17.53 19.95
N CYS A 98 -5.69 16.30 19.45
CA CYS A 98 -4.57 15.78 18.66
C CYS A 98 -4.57 16.39 17.25
N GLU A 99 -3.51 17.09 16.88
CA GLU A 99 -3.33 17.70 15.55
C GLU A 99 -3.34 16.68 14.39
N PHE A 100 -3.04 15.42 14.69
CA PHE A 100 -3.03 14.31 13.73
C PHE A 100 -4.39 13.62 13.58
N ARG A 101 -5.42 14.08 14.30
CA ARG A 101 -6.78 13.57 14.18
C ARG A 101 -7.46 14.16 12.96
N GLU A 102 -8.06 13.30 12.14
CA GLU A 102 -8.79 13.75 10.97
C GLU A 102 -10.19 14.28 11.36
N PRO A 103 -10.70 15.33 10.67
CA PRO A 103 -11.99 15.94 11.00
C PRO A 103 -13.18 14.98 10.82
N GLY A 104 -13.04 13.94 9.99
CA GLY A 104 -14.04 12.89 9.78
C GLY A 104 -14.00 11.74 10.79
N GLY A 105 -13.08 11.79 11.77
CA GLY A 105 -12.76 10.65 12.63
C GLY A 105 -11.72 9.74 11.97
N GLY A 106 -10.63 9.49 12.67
CA GLY A 106 -9.45 8.80 12.14
C GLY A 106 -8.16 9.47 12.62
N TYR A 107 -7.03 8.87 12.27
CA TYR A 107 -5.71 9.36 12.65
C TYR A 107 -4.75 9.25 11.48
N ARG A 108 -3.95 10.30 11.27
CA ARG A 108 -2.78 10.24 10.40
C ARG A 108 -1.68 9.51 11.16
N MET A 109 -1.38 8.30 10.70
CA MET A 109 -0.35 7.45 11.29
C MET A 109 0.96 7.66 10.53
N SER A 110 2.07 7.87 11.25
CA SER A 110 3.39 7.95 10.62
C SER A 110 3.91 6.61 10.13
N GLU A 111 3.54 5.55 10.84
CA GLU A 111 4.02 4.19 10.60
C GLU A 111 2.89 3.18 10.86
N MET A 112 2.97 2.05 10.17
CA MET A 112 2.13 0.89 10.42
C MET A 112 2.98 -0.35 10.60
N SER A 113 2.59 -1.19 11.54
CA SER A 113 3.19 -2.50 11.75
C SER A 113 2.11 -3.58 11.84
N ALA A 114 2.48 -4.81 11.45
CA ALA A 114 1.63 -5.98 11.52
C ALA A 114 2.42 -7.20 12.01
N ALA A 115 1.72 -8.19 12.60
CA ALA A 115 2.34 -9.42 13.08
C ALA A 115 2.98 -10.25 11.94
N ARG A 116 2.40 -10.17 10.74
CA ARG A 116 2.80 -10.86 9.51
C ARG A 116 2.97 -9.85 8.37
N PRO A 117 3.78 -10.17 7.34
CA PRO A 117 3.96 -9.28 6.20
C PRO A 117 2.61 -8.95 5.56
N LYS A 118 2.30 -7.67 5.40
CA LYS A 118 0.96 -7.23 4.97
C LYS A 118 1.01 -6.32 3.75
N TRP A 119 2.12 -5.62 3.53
CA TRP A 119 2.21 -4.58 2.51
C TRP A 119 3.51 -4.72 1.72
N ILE A 120 3.46 -4.52 0.41
CA ILE A 120 4.68 -4.26 -0.39
C ILE A 120 4.87 -2.74 -0.41
N PRO A 121 5.92 -2.19 0.23
CA PRO A 121 6.07 -0.74 0.31
C PRO A 121 6.36 -0.13 -1.08
N CYS A 122 5.67 0.97 -1.40
CA CYS A 122 5.70 1.62 -2.72
C CYS A 122 6.79 2.69 -2.86
N TYR A 123 7.79 2.67 -1.97
CA TYR A 123 8.93 3.59 -1.94
C TYR A 123 10.22 2.79 -1.79
N GLU A 124 11.37 3.37 -2.11
CA GLU A 124 12.66 2.70 -1.91
C GLU A 124 13.15 2.88 -0.47
N LYS A 125 13.24 4.15 -0.06
CA LYS A 125 13.74 4.57 1.24
C LYS A 125 12.91 5.74 1.76
N ARG A 126 12.65 5.76 3.07
CA ARG A 126 12.03 6.88 3.77
C ARG A 126 12.75 7.16 5.07
N GLU A 127 12.85 8.44 5.40
CA GLU A 127 13.42 8.94 6.65
C GLU A 127 12.36 9.79 7.34
N GLN A 128 12.20 9.61 8.65
CA GLN A 128 11.37 10.47 9.49
C GLN A 128 12.27 11.20 10.49
N PRO A 129 12.67 12.46 10.18
CA PRO A 129 13.63 13.21 10.99
C PRO A 129 13.16 13.41 12.44
N ALA A 130 11.85 13.58 12.65
CA ALA A 130 11.26 13.78 13.98
C ALA A 130 11.58 12.63 14.95
N ASN A 131 11.75 11.41 14.43
CA ASN A 131 11.92 10.19 15.23
C ASN A 131 13.28 9.51 15.00
N ASN A 132 14.16 10.07 14.17
CA ASN A 132 15.39 9.43 13.70
C ASN A 132 15.17 8.00 13.21
N LYS A 133 14.02 7.73 12.58
CA LYS A 133 13.69 6.43 12.00
C LYS A 133 13.94 6.47 10.49
N GLU A 134 14.55 5.41 10.00
CA GLU A 134 14.76 5.17 8.58
C GLU A 134 14.17 3.80 8.21
N HIS A 135 13.55 3.72 7.03
CA HIS A 135 13.10 2.47 6.45
C HIS A 135 13.57 2.36 5.01
N THR A 136 14.38 1.34 4.74
CA THR A 136 14.75 0.93 3.39
C THR A 136 14.06 -0.39 3.07
N THR A 137 13.40 -0.45 1.93
CA THR A 137 12.59 -1.62 1.56
C THR A 137 13.44 -2.81 1.18
N LYS A 138 12.96 -4.00 1.52
CA LYS A 138 13.57 -5.28 1.18
C LYS A 138 13.75 -5.44 -0.32
N TRP A 139 12.72 -5.13 -1.12
CA TRP A 139 12.80 -5.29 -2.57
C TRP A 139 13.88 -4.38 -3.18
N SER A 140 14.06 -3.16 -2.65
CA SER A 140 15.07 -2.25 -3.18
C SER A 140 16.49 -2.74 -2.92
N ALA A 141 16.73 -3.35 -1.76
CA ALA A 141 18.03 -3.90 -1.37
C ALA A 141 18.33 -5.22 -2.11
N ASP A 142 17.38 -6.16 -2.12
CA ASP A 142 17.59 -7.51 -2.62
C ASP A 142 17.61 -7.58 -4.16
N ILE A 143 16.75 -6.81 -4.84
CA ILE A 143 16.62 -6.86 -6.30
C ILE A 143 17.67 -5.95 -6.97
N PHE A 144 17.95 -4.79 -6.37
CA PHE A 144 18.79 -3.77 -6.99
C PHE A 144 20.13 -3.56 -6.27
N GLY A 145 20.58 -4.52 -5.46
CA GLY A 145 21.84 -4.40 -4.70
C GLY A 145 23.08 -4.17 -5.57
N GLU A 146 23.08 -4.70 -6.80
CA GLU A 146 24.22 -4.66 -7.73
C GLU A 146 24.14 -3.53 -8.77
N GLY A 147 22.99 -2.84 -8.86
CA GLY A 147 22.80 -1.82 -9.89
C GLY A 147 21.42 -1.14 -9.87
N PRO A 148 21.27 -0.03 -10.61
CA PRO A 148 20.04 0.78 -10.60
C PRO A 148 18.90 0.18 -11.45
N ALA A 149 19.20 -0.81 -12.29
CA ALA A 149 18.25 -1.43 -13.20
C ALA A 149 18.51 -2.94 -13.30
N VAL A 150 17.44 -3.71 -13.57
CA VAL A 150 17.49 -5.16 -13.77
C VAL A 150 16.72 -5.57 -15.02
N THR A 151 17.19 -6.62 -15.70
CA THR A 151 16.43 -7.28 -16.79
C THR A 151 15.34 -8.22 -16.24
N GLU A 152 14.50 -8.77 -17.12
CA GLU A 152 13.46 -9.73 -16.72
C GLU A 152 14.09 -10.96 -16.05
N GLU A 153 15.18 -11.49 -16.61
CA GLU A 153 15.88 -12.68 -16.11
C GLU A 153 16.49 -12.44 -14.74
N GLU A 154 17.19 -11.31 -14.57
CA GLU A 154 17.78 -10.92 -13.29
C GLU A 154 16.70 -10.70 -12.23
N PHE A 155 15.56 -10.11 -12.61
CA PHE A 155 14.43 -9.92 -11.70
C PHE A 155 13.84 -11.27 -11.25
N VAL A 156 13.65 -12.20 -12.19
CA VAL A 156 13.16 -13.55 -11.89
C VAL A 156 14.10 -14.28 -10.94
N GLU A 157 15.40 -14.25 -11.22
CA GLU A 157 16.41 -14.88 -10.37
C GLU A 157 16.40 -14.29 -8.96
N LYS A 158 16.48 -12.96 -8.85
CA LYS A 158 16.56 -12.28 -7.55
C LYS A 158 15.29 -12.48 -6.72
N VAL A 159 14.10 -12.33 -7.31
CA VAL A 159 12.83 -12.54 -6.59
C VAL A 159 12.67 -14.01 -6.19
N SER A 160 13.10 -14.96 -7.02
CA SER A 160 13.07 -16.39 -6.68
C SER A 160 14.02 -16.74 -5.53
N ALA A 161 15.12 -16.00 -5.37
CA ALA A 161 16.07 -16.16 -4.27
C ALA A 161 15.60 -15.52 -2.94
N MET A 162 14.69 -14.53 -2.98
CA MET A 162 14.22 -13.84 -1.78
C MET A 162 13.49 -14.78 -0.81
N ALA A 163 13.78 -14.70 0.49
CA ALA A 163 13.07 -15.53 1.47
C ALA A 163 11.56 -15.26 1.49
N PHE A 164 10.76 -16.32 1.35
CA PHE A 164 9.31 -16.26 1.49
C PHE A 164 8.90 -16.19 2.97
N ALA A 165 8.00 -15.26 3.28
CA ALA A 165 7.35 -15.17 4.57
C ALA A 165 5.82 -15.22 4.39
N PRO A 166 5.09 -16.07 5.13
CA PRO A 166 3.65 -16.20 4.97
C PRO A 166 2.92 -14.87 5.20
N PRO A 167 2.31 -14.26 4.17
CA PRO A 167 1.75 -12.92 4.28
C PRO A 167 0.36 -12.92 4.93
N LEU A 168 -0.13 -11.73 5.26
CA LEU A 168 -1.50 -11.47 5.70
C LEU A 168 -2.36 -11.20 4.46
N GLY A 169 -2.95 -12.26 3.90
CA GLY A 169 -3.74 -12.21 2.67
C GLY A 169 -3.52 -13.47 1.82
N GLY A 170 -4.34 -13.63 0.79
CA GLY A 170 -4.23 -14.71 -0.19
C GLY A 170 -4.55 -16.11 0.33
N SER A 171 -4.31 -17.08 -0.55
CA SER A 171 -4.48 -18.49 -0.23
C SER A 171 -3.38 -18.94 0.74
N PHE A 172 -3.77 -19.61 1.83
CA PHE A 172 -2.80 -20.05 2.82
C PHE A 172 -1.68 -20.88 2.19
N CYS A 173 -0.43 -20.45 2.40
CA CYS A 173 0.78 -21.11 1.94
C CYS A 173 1.77 -21.20 3.11
N SER A 174 2.21 -22.42 3.43
CA SER A 174 3.18 -22.63 4.50
C SER A 174 4.59 -22.21 4.04
N ALA A 175 5.49 -21.94 4.99
CA ALA A 175 6.87 -21.60 4.65
C ALA A 175 7.59 -22.70 3.86
N LYS A 176 7.19 -23.98 4.04
CA LYS A 176 7.73 -25.11 3.28
C LYS A 176 7.26 -25.08 1.84
N ASP A 177 5.97 -24.84 1.63
CA ASP A 177 5.35 -24.84 0.29
C ASP A 177 5.73 -23.59 -0.51
N GLY A 178 6.04 -22.48 0.16
CA GLY A 178 6.44 -21.22 -0.47
C GLY A 178 7.92 -21.13 -0.84
N LYS A 179 8.71 -22.20 -0.61
CA LYS A 179 10.14 -22.25 -0.93
C LYS A 179 10.42 -22.08 -2.42
N GLU A 180 9.56 -22.66 -3.25
CA GLU A 180 9.62 -22.60 -4.70
C GLU A 180 8.42 -21.81 -5.23
N ILE A 181 8.66 -21.01 -6.26
CA ILE A 181 7.68 -20.16 -6.92
C ILE A 181 7.79 -20.35 -8.42
N GLU A 182 6.65 -20.35 -9.11
CA GLU A 182 6.61 -20.43 -10.56
C GLU A 182 7.22 -19.17 -11.21
N PRO A 183 8.27 -19.30 -12.05
CA PRO A 183 8.93 -18.15 -12.68
C PRO A 183 8.00 -17.30 -13.55
N GLU A 184 7.02 -17.91 -14.20
CA GLU A 184 6.08 -17.21 -15.09
C GLU A 184 5.25 -16.15 -14.35
N ILE A 185 4.93 -16.36 -13.07
CA ILE A 185 4.26 -15.35 -12.26
C ILE A 185 5.16 -14.16 -11.97
N ILE A 186 6.45 -14.40 -11.76
CA ILE A 186 7.42 -13.33 -11.56
C ILE A 186 7.61 -12.53 -12.86
N ARG A 187 7.67 -13.21 -14.02
CA ARG A 187 7.72 -12.57 -15.34
C ARG A 187 6.47 -11.73 -15.62
N CYS A 188 5.29 -12.26 -15.32
CA CYS A 188 4.02 -11.55 -15.45
C CYS A 188 4.04 -10.25 -14.62
N PHE A 189 4.49 -10.35 -13.36
CA PHE A 189 4.63 -9.18 -12.50
C PHE A 189 5.68 -8.19 -13.01
N PHE A 190 6.81 -8.67 -13.54
CA PHE A 190 7.83 -7.80 -14.15
C PHE A 190 7.24 -7.00 -15.32
N ARG A 191 6.50 -7.64 -16.22
CA ARG A 191 5.86 -6.96 -17.37
C ARG A 191 4.82 -5.93 -16.91
N LEU A 192 4.07 -6.24 -15.85
CA LEU A 192 3.15 -5.30 -15.22
C LEU A 192 3.86 -4.05 -14.66
N LEU A 193 5.08 -4.23 -14.13
CA LEU A 193 5.89 -3.16 -13.55
C LEU A 193 6.57 -2.26 -14.59
N VAL A 194 7.06 -2.82 -15.70
CA VAL A 194 7.87 -2.08 -16.68
C VAL A 194 7.01 -1.19 -17.61
N ARG A 195 5.73 -1.56 -17.83
CA ARG A 195 4.84 -1.05 -18.89
C ARG A 195 5.43 -1.26 -20.30
N GLU A 196 4.58 -1.13 -21.33
CA GLU A 196 4.99 -1.32 -22.71
C GLU A 196 6.14 -0.38 -23.11
N GLY A 197 7.14 -0.91 -23.82
CA GLY A 197 8.20 -0.12 -24.45
C GLY A 197 9.51 0.01 -23.67
N SER A 198 9.70 -0.73 -22.57
CA SER A 198 11.03 -0.83 -21.95
C SER A 198 11.42 -2.26 -21.60
N GLU A 199 12.72 -2.54 -21.69
CA GLU A 199 13.29 -3.87 -21.45
C GLU A 199 13.80 -4.06 -20.01
N LYS A 200 13.97 -2.95 -19.26
CA LYS A 200 14.58 -2.96 -17.93
C LYS A 200 13.67 -2.29 -16.90
N LEU A 201 13.65 -2.88 -15.71
CA LEU A 201 13.00 -2.32 -14.54
C LEU A 201 14.02 -1.51 -13.73
N THR A 202 13.65 -0.30 -13.31
CA THR A 202 14.46 0.53 -12.41
C THR A 202 13.77 0.68 -11.06
N ARG A 203 14.51 1.04 -10.00
CA ARG A 203 13.92 1.29 -8.66
C ARG A 203 12.79 2.32 -8.70
N HIS A 204 13.00 3.40 -9.44
CA HIS A 204 12.02 4.47 -9.60
C HIS A 204 10.74 3.99 -10.30
N ARG A 205 10.87 3.16 -11.35
CA ARG A 205 9.70 2.58 -12.03
C ARG A 205 8.95 1.60 -11.15
N MET A 206 9.67 0.74 -10.43
CA MET A 206 9.05 -0.22 -9.51
C MET A 206 8.23 0.48 -8.44
N SER A 207 8.81 1.47 -7.75
CA SER A 207 8.10 2.27 -6.72
C SER A 207 6.90 3.03 -7.30
N THR A 208 7.09 3.74 -8.42
CA THR A 208 6.00 4.49 -9.08
C THR A 208 4.86 3.57 -9.49
N ARG A 209 5.18 2.44 -10.13
CA ARG A 209 4.15 1.52 -10.62
C ARG A 209 3.44 0.80 -9.49
N MET A 210 4.15 0.40 -8.43
CA MET A 210 3.51 -0.13 -7.23
C MET A 210 2.57 0.87 -6.57
N LYS A 211 2.93 2.17 -6.56
CA LYS A 211 2.08 3.23 -6.01
C LYS A 211 0.80 3.42 -6.83
N GLU A 212 0.90 3.36 -8.15
CA GLU A 212 -0.28 3.36 -9.04
C GLU A 212 -1.19 2.16 -8.76
N LEU A 213 -0.63 0.96 -8.62
CA LEU A 213 -1.40 -0.25 -8.29
C LEU A 213 -2.03 -0.17 -6.90
N ALA A 214 -1.41 0.56 -5.97
CA ALA A 214 -1.91 0.75 -4.62
C ALA A 214 -3.01 1.81 -4.53
N GLY A 215 -3.29 2.56 -5.60
CA GLY A 215 -4.24 3.68 -5.56
C GLY A 215 -3.69 4.89 -4.80
N ASP A 216 -2.42 5.22 -5.02
CA ASP A 216 -1.65 6.29 -4.36
C ASP A 216 -1.35 6.06 -2.87
N GLU A 217 -1.67 4.88 -2.33
CA GLU A 217 -1.23 4.45 -1.01
C GLU A 217 0.28 4.11 -0.99
N GLU A 218 0.89 4.16 0.20
CA GLU A 218 2.32 3.89 0.38
C GLU A 218 2.68 2.40 0.52
N GLY A 219 1.67 1.54 0.58
CA GLY A 219 1.85 0.10 0.71
C GLY A 219 0.81 -0.66 -0.10
N LEU A 220 1.25 -1.39 -1.11
CA LEU A 220 0.40 -2.25 -1.91
C LEU A 220 -0.09 -3.43 -1.06
N ASN A 221 -1.39 -3.46 -0.80
CA ASN A 221 -2.04 -4.52 -0.03
C ASN A 221 -2.42 -5.72 -0.92
N TRP A 222 -2.76 -6.86 -0.30
CA TRP A 222 -3.10 -8.09 -1.01
C TRP A 222 -4.22 -7.92 -2.05
N LYS A 223 -5.30 -7.21 -1.69
CA LYS A 223 -6.48 -7.05 -2.57
C LYS A 223 -6.12 -6.31 -3.86
N ASN A 224 -5.33 -5.24 -3.74
CA ASN A 224 -4.88 -4.44 -4.88
C ASN A 224 -3.84 -5.21 -5.71
N PHE A 225 -2.96 -5.97 -5.06
CA PHE A 225 -1.97 -6.82 -5.72
C PHE A 225 -2.63 -7.94 -6.53
N GLU A 226 -3.56 -8.67 -5.92
CA GLU A 226 -4.31 -9.75 -6.58
C GLU A 226 -5.14 -9.22 -7.75
N GLY A 227 -5.85 -8.11 -7.55
CA GLY A 227 -6.64 -7.48 -8.61
C GLY A 227 -5.82 -6.92 -9.77
N ALA A 228 -4.51 -6.72 -9.61
CA ALA A 228 -3.62 -6.26 -10.66
C ALA A 228 -3.02 -7.40 -11.51
N LEU A 229 -3.12 -8.64 -11.03
CA LEU A 229 -2.58 -9.85 -11.67
C LEU A 229 -3.66 -10.75 -12.28
N GLN A 230 -4.93 -10.43 -12.04
CA GLN A 230 -6.11 -11.03 -12.66
C GLN A 230 -6.50 -10.24 -13.92
#